data_AF-A0A2V5U012-F1
#
_entry.id   AF-A0A2V5U012-F1
#
_cell.length_a   1.000
_cell.length_b   1.000
_cell.length_c   1.000
_cell.angle_alpha   90.00
_cell.angle_beta   90.00
_cell.angle_gamma   90.00
#
_symmetry.space_group_name_H-M   'P 1'
#
loop_
_entity.id
_entity.type
_entity.pdbx_description
1 polymer ?
#
loop_
_entity_poly.entity_id
_entity_poly.type
_entity_poly.pdbx_seq_one_letter_code
_entity_poly.pdbx_strand_id
1 'polypeptide(L)'
;MSAHSENEGWVVEQGGRVVDKKAQSGATSLNTWERLVYCLWVADYMMRNAGDFATAADMYPDFQADAKRFAKQLSLPATWEAFSLSKRKLQREYFDRFEAICNEIRNAEPSVPPNGGPAAPFGDSGGVGPSSVG
;
A
#
# COMPACT_ATOMS: atom_id res chain seq x y z
N MET A 1 0.65 12.26 -28.39
CA MET A 1 0.93 11.09 -27.53
C MET A 1 1.42 11.65 -26.22
N SER A 2 0.58 11.69 -25.20
CA SER A 2 1.02 12.10 -23.87
C SER A 2 1.94 11.01 -23.36
N ALA A 3 3.20 11.35 -23.07
CA ALA A 3 4.09 10.40 -22.41
C ALA A 3 3.42 9.99 -21.09
N HIS A 4 3.15 8.71 -20.92
CA HIS A 4 2.73 8.17 -19.64
C HIS A 4 3.82 8.50 -18.63
N SER A 5 3.47 9.12 -17.50
CA SER A 5 4.47 9.36 -16.46
C SER A 5 4.94 8.00 -15.92
N GLU A 6 6.16 7.94 -15.38
CA GLU A 6 6.68 6.72 -14.76
C GLU A 6 5.74 6.20 -13.66
N ASN A 7 4.99 7.10 -13.02
CA ASN A 7 4.02 6.77 -11.99
C ASN A 7 2.74 6.13 -12.56
N GLU A 8 2.29 6.51 -13.76
CA GLU A 8 1.17 5.82 -14.42
C GLU A 8 1.51 4.35 -14.70
N GLY A 9 2.70 4.11 -15.27
CA GLY A 9 3.19 2.75 -15.52
C GLY A 9 3.33 1.95 -14.22
N TRP A 10 3.91 2.57 -13.18
CA TRP A 10 4.06 1.93 -11.88
C TRP A 10 2.72 1.53 -11.24
N VAL A 11 1.70 2.40 -11.28
CA VAL A 11 0.37 2.06 -10.71
C VAL A 11 -0.24 0.88 -11.45
N VAL A 12 -0.15 0.84 -12.78
CA VAL A 12 -0.68 -0.29 -13.58
C VAL A 12 0.05 -1.59 -13.22
N GLU A 13 1.38 -1.60 -13.24
CA GLU A 13 2.17 -2.81 -13.02
C GLU A 13 2.13 -3.28 -11.56
N GLN A 14 2.43 -2.40 -10.61
CA GLN A 14 2.50 -2.78 -9.21
C GLN A 14 1.12 -2.99 -8.60
N GLY A 15 0.13 -2.17 -8.99
CA GLY A 15 -1.26 -2.39 -8.63
C GLY A 15 -1.77 -3.73 -9.17
N GLY A 16 -1.44 -4.07 -10.43
CA GLY A 16 -1.75 -5.38 -11.02
C GLY A 16 -1.19 -6.55 -10.21
N ARG A 17 0.10 -6.50 -9.82
CA ARG A 17 0.72 -7.53 -8.98
C ARG A 17 -0.01 -7.71 -7.63
N VAL A 18 -0.43 -6.62 -7.01
CA VAL A 18 -1.19 -6.65 -5.75
C VAL A 18 -2.60 -7.23 -5.96
N VAL A 19 -3.27 -6.86 -7.05
CA VAL A 19 -4.58 -7.42 -7.43
C VAL A 19 -4.47 -8.93 -7.62
N ASP A 20 -3.45 -9.39 -8.34
CA ASP A 20 -3.19 -10.82 -8.58
C ASP A 20 -2.92 -11.56 -7.27
N LYS A 21 -2.07 -11.03 -6.40
CA LYS A 21 -1.80 -11.61 -5.08
C LYS A 21 -3.07 -11.70 -4.23
N LYS A 22 -3.90 -10.65 -4.23
CA LYS A 22 -5.19 -10.63 -3.53
C LYS A 22 -6.15 -11.69 -4.09
N ALA A 23 -6.18 -11.88 -5.41
CA ALA A 23 -7.02 -12.87 -6.06
C ALA A 23 -6.57 -14.31 -5.72
N GLN A 24 -5.26 -14.55 -5.66
CA GLN A 24 -4.69 -15.87 -5.40
C GLN A 24 -4.74 -16.29 -3.93
N SER A 25 -4.47 -15.35 -3.01
CA SER A 25 -4.25 -15.65 -1.58
C SER A 25 -5.19 -14.90 -0.63
N GLY A 26 -6.15 -14.16 -1.16
CA GLY A 26 -7.11 -13.38 -0.38
C GLY A 26 -6.53 -12.08 0.18
N ALA A 27 -7.43 -11.17 0.60
CA ALA A 27 -7.04 -9.84 1.08
C ALA A 27 -6.18 -9.88 2.35
N THR A 28 -6.30 -10.91 3.19
CA THR A 28 -5.51 -11.09 4.42
C THR A 28 -4.03 -11.32 4.16
N SER A 29 -3.66 -11.80 2.97
CA SER A 29 -2.26 -12.00 2.55
C SER A 29 -1.52 -10.71 2.23
N LEU A 30 -2.24 -9.60 2.05
CA LEU A 30 -1.65 -8.31 1.76
C LEU A 30 -1.17 -7.62 3.04
N ASN A 31 0.08 -7.13 3.01
CA ASN A 31 0.61 -6.24 4.03
C ASN A 31 0.00 -4.82 3.92
N THR A 32 0.28 -3.96 4.88
CA THR A 32 -0.29 -2.60 4.93
C THR A 32 0.03 -1.77 3.68
N TRP A 33 1.26 -1.86 3.17
CA TRP A 33 1.67 -1.15 1.96
C TRP A 33 0.95 -1.68 0.71
N GLU A 34 0.88 -2.99 0.54
CA GLU A 34 0.16 -3.61 -0.57
C GLU A 34 -1.33 -3.22 -0.55
N ARG A 35 -1.96 -3.20 0.64
CA ARG A 35 -3.35 -2.76 0.76
C ARG A 35 -3.52 -1.28 0.38
N LEU A 36 -2.55 -0.43 0.70
CA LEU A 36 -2.56 0.96 0.27
C LEU A 36 -2.38 1.09 -1.25
N VAL A 37 -1.47 0.33 -1.84
CA VAL A 37 -1.28 0.26 -3.31
C VAL A 37 -2.57 -0.21 -3.99
N TYR A 38 -3.28 -1.20 -3.43
CA TYR A 38 -4.59 -1.62 -3.95
C TYR A 38 -5.62 -0.49 -3.91
N CYS A 39 -5.68 0.28 -2.82
CA CYS A 39 -6.59 1.42 -2.75
C CYS A 39 -6.25 2.51 -3.78
N LEU A 40 -4.96 2.78 -4.00
CA LEU A 40 -4.50 3.69 -5.05
C LEU A 40 -4.89 3.17 -6.45
N TRP A 41 -4.67 1.89 -6.71
CA TRP A 41 -5.03 1.26 -7.98
C TRP A 41 -6.53 1.38 -8.27
N VAL A 42 -7.39 1.13 -7.27
CA VAL A 42 -8.84 1.35 -7.42
C VAL A 42 -9.14 2.82 -7.74
N ALA A 43 -8.52 3.76 -7.02
CA ALA A 43 -8.74 5.19 -7.26
C ALA A 43 -8.30 5.61 -8.67
N ASP A 44 -7.13 5.16 -9.13
CA ASP A 44 -6.61 5.47 -10.46
C ASP A 44 -7.48 4.84 -11.56
N TYR A 45 -7.82 3.56 -11.39
CA TYR A 45 -8.71 2.85 -12.31
C TYR A 45 -10.03 3.60 -12.49
N MET A 46 -10.64 4.02 -11.39
CA MET A 46 -11.91 4.76 -11.41
C MET A 46 -11.77 6.12 -12.10
N MET A 47 -10.75 6.90 -11.74
CA MET A 47 -10.54 8.22 -12.34
C MET A 47 -10.20 8.16 -13.84
N ARG A 48 -9.48 7.13 -14.29
CA ARG A 48 -9.10 6.98 -15.70
C ARG A 48 -10.18 6.34 -16.57
N ASN A 49 -10.96 5.40 -16.03
CA ASN A 49 -11.97 4.67 -16.82
C ASN A 49 -13.37 5.26 -16.70
N ALA A 50 -13.74 5.79 -15.54
CA ALA A 50 -15.06 6.38 -15.29
C ALA A 50 -15.04 7.91 -15.17
N GLY A 51 -13.89 8.51 -14.84
CA GLY A 51 -13.76 9.95 -14.59
C GLY A 51 -14.30 10.40 -13.21
N ASP A 52 -14.78 9.46 -12.40
CA ASP A 52 -15.35 9.72 -11.08
C ASP A 52 -15.24 8.50 -10.14
N PHE A 53 -15.69 8.67 -8.89
CA PHE A 53 -15.76 7.60 -7.88
C PHE A 53 -17.18 7.06 -7.65
N ALA A 54 -18.12 7.28 -8.59
CA ALA A 54 -19.52 6.92 -8.40
C ALA A 54 -19.69 5.40 -8.24
N THR A 55 -19.00 4.62 -9.08
CA THR A 55 -19.03 3.14 -9.05
C THR A 55 -17.83 2.51 -8.35
N ALA A 56 -16.99 3.33 -7.69
CA ALA A 56 -15.84 2.82 -6.92
C ALA A 56 -16.27 1.85 -5.81
N ALA A 57 -17.50 2.01 -5.31
CA ALA A 57 -18.07 1.15 -4.28
C ALA A 57 -18.35 -0.28 -4.78
N ASP A 58 -18.60 -0.48 -6.07
CA ASP A 58 -18.83 -1.82 -6.63
C ASP A 58 -17.52 -2.61 -6.68
N MET A 59 -16.38 -1.91 -6.79
CA MET A 59 -15.05 -2.51 -6.82
C MET A 59 -14.46 -2.66 -5.40
N TYR A 60 -14.53 -1.60 -4.60
CA TYR A 60 -14.07 -1.61 -3.21
C TYR A 60 -14.74 -0.47 -2.42
N PRO A 61 -15.82 -0.75 -1.66
CA PRO A 61 -16.58 0.24 -0.90
C PRO A 61 -15.73 1.14 0.01
N ASP A 62 -14.74 0.52 0.66
CA ASP A 62 -13.95 1.17 1.70
C ASP A 62 -12.63 1.76 1.21
N PHE A 63 -12.36 1.78 -0.11
CA PHE A 63 -11.03 2.13 -0.66
C PHE A 63 -10.48 3.44 -0.08
N GLN A 64 -11.31 4.46 0.05
CA GLN A 64 -10.87 5.77 0.54
C GLN A 64 -10.62 5.76 2.06
N ALA A 65 -11.50 5.12 2.83
CA ALA A 65 -11.35 5.02 4.29
C ALA A 65 -10.13 4.17 4.66
N ASP A 66 -9.91 3.10 3.93
CA ASP A 66 -8.79 2.19 4.11
C ASP A 66 -7.48 2.82 3.62
N ALA A 67 -7.46 3.52 2.48
CA ALA A 67 -6.30 4.30 2.05
C ALA A 67 -5.86 5.31 3.12
N LYS A 68 -6.81 6.07 3.67
CA LYS A 68 -6.55 7.01 4.77
C LYS A 68 -5.97 6.29 5.99
N ARG A 69 -6.53 5.14 6.38
CA ARG A 69 -6.05 4.37 7.54
C ARG A 69 -4.63 3.86 7.32
N PHE A 70 -4.34 3.26 6.17
CA PHE A 70 -3.04 2.67 5.87
C PHE A 70 -1.97 3.74 5.66
N ALA A 71 -2.29 4.85 4.97
CA ALA A 71 -1.38 5.99 4.86
C ALA A 71 -1.00 6.55 6.23
N LYS A 72 -1.95 6.61 7.17
CA LYS A 72 -1.64 7.01 8.56
C LYS A 72 -0.70 6.02 9.26
N GLN A 73 -0.93 4.72 9.09
CA GLN A 73 -0.08 3.67 9.69
C GLN A 73 1.34 3.67 9.14
N LEU A 74 1.51 4.03 7.87
CA LEU A 74 2.80 4.12 7.19
C LEU A 74 3.45 5.51 7.30
N SER A 75 2.83 6.45 8.04
CA SER A 75 3.31 7.82 8.20
C SER A 75 3.51 8.57 6.87
N LEU A 76 2.53 8.44 5.96
CA LEU A 76 2.53 9.05 4.62
C LEU A 76 1.60 10.27 4.58
N PRO A 77 2.09 11.48 4.92
CA PRO A 77 1.24 12.66 5.09
C PRO A 77 0.54 13.11 3.81
N ALA A 78 1.18 13.09 2.64
CA ALA A 78 0.55 13.58 1.41
C ALA A 78 -0.61 12.69 0.97
N THR A 79 -0.40 11.38 1.06
CA THR A 79 -1.40 10.33 0.79
C THR A 79 -2.52 10.41 1.83
N TRP A 80 -2.18 10.53 3.11
CA TRP A 80 -3.18 10.67 4.16
C TRP A 80 -4.05 11.92 3.97
N GLU A 81 -3.45 13.06 3.64
CA GLU A 81 -4.16 14.31 3.37
C GLU A 81 -5.13 14.13 2.20
N ALA A 82 -4.66 13.58 1.08
CA ALA A 82 -5.47 13.38 -0.12
C ALA A 82 -6.68 12.48 0.16
N PHE A 83 -6.48 11.31 0.77
CA PHE A 83 -7.59 10.40 1.07
C PHE A 83 -8.47 10.86 2.26
N SER A 84 -8.03 11.87 3.03
CA SER A 84 -8.85 12.53 4.05
C SER A 84 -9.82 13.58 3.50
N LEU A 85 -9.68 13.98 2.23
CA LEU A 85 -10.60 14.91 1.57
C LEU A 85 -12.00 14.28 1.43
N SER A 86 -13.03 15.09 1.19
CA SER A 86 -14.31 14.53 0.75
C SER A 86 -14.15 13.85 -0.61
N LYS A 87 -14.94 12.81 -0.90
CA LYS A 87 -14.89 12.08 -2.18
C LYS A 87 -14.93 13.01 -3.41
N ARG A 88 -15.82 14.02 -3.41
CA ARG A 88 -15.92 15.05 -4.46
C ARG A 88 -14.66 15.92 -4.58
N LYS A 89 -13.99 16.22 -3.46
CA LYS A 89 -12.77 17.03 -3.46
C LYS A 89 -11.58 16.20 -3.95
N LEU A 90 -11.45 14.96 -3.48
CA LEU A 90 -10.45 14.02 -3.98
C LEU A 90 -10.58 13.80 -5.48
N GLN A 91 -11.80 13.57 -6.01
CA GLN A 91 -12.03 13.38 -7.45
C GLN A 91 -11.53 14.55 -8.29
N ARG A 92 -11.83 15.78 -7.87
CA ARG A 92 -11.42 16.98 -8.60
C ARG A 92 -9.90 17.20 -8.57
N GLU A 93 -9.27 16.89 -7.45
CA GLU A 93 -7.84 17.15 -7.22
C GLU A 93 -6.96 15.92 -7.48
N TYR A 94 -7.53 14.82 -7.98
CA TYR A 94 -6.85 13.53 -8.05
C TYR A 94 -5.59 13.61 -8.91
N PHE A 95 -5.71 14.06 -10.15
CA PHE A 95 -4.58 14.13 -11.08
C PHE A 95 -3.54 15.18 -10.66
N ASP A 96 -3.96 16.28 -10.01
CA ASP A 96 -3.05 17.28 -9.48
C ASP A 96 -2.19 16.72 -8.33
N ARG A 97 -2.73 15.77 -7.55
CA ARG A 97 -2.06 15.13 -6.42
C ARG A 97 -1.38 13.80 -6.77
N PHE A 98 -1.66 13.26 -7.96
CA PHE A 98 -1.28 11.90 -8.37
C PHE A 98 0.21 11.64 -8.22
N GLU A 99 1.04 12.53 -8.75
CA GLU A 99 2.50 12.39 -8.71
C GLU A 99 3.04 12.35 -7.27
N ALA A 100 2.54 13.23 -6.40
CA ALA A 100 2.95 13.27 -5.01
C ALA A 100 2.55 12.00 -4.24
N ILE A 101 1.32 11.51 -4.46
CA ILE A 101 0.81 10.28 -3.85
C ILE A 101 1.65 9.08 -4.30
N CYS A 102 1.90 8.94 -5.61
CA CYS A 102 2.66 7.82 -6.15
C CYS A 102 4.10 7.80 -5.64
N ASN A 103 4.80 8.94 -5.68
CA ASN A 103 6.17 9.04 -5.20
C ASN A 103 6.27 8.69 -3.70
N GLU A 104 5.34 9.18 -2.88
CA GLU A 104 5.34 8.90 -1.45
C GLU A 104 5.10 7.41 -1.15
N ILE A 105 4.12 6.78 -1.82
CA ILE A 105 3.85 5.35 -1.63
C ILE A 105 5.00 4.49 -2.15
N ARG A 106 5.59 4.82 -3.29
CA ARG A 106 6.76 4.11 -3.85
C ARG A 106 7.94 4.11 -2.88
N ASN A 107 8.25 5.27 -2.31
CA ASN A 107 9.36 5.42 -1.35
C ASN A 107 9.10 4.69 -0.03
N ALA A 108 7.84 4.35 0.26
CA ALA A 108 7.43 3.59 1.44
C ALA A 108 7.35 2.07 1.20
N GLU A 109 7.75 1.59 0.02
CA GLU A 109 7.78 0.15 -0.26
C GLU A 109 8.65 -0.56 0.78
N PRO A 110 8.13 -1.58 1.49
CA PRO A 110 8.92 -2.34 2.43
C PRO A 110 10.10 -2.94 1.68
N SER A 111 11.32 -2.60 2.10
CA SER A 111 12.51 -3.28 1.61
C SER A 111 12.34 -4.77 1.89
N VAL A 112 12.23 -5.57 0.84
CA VAL A 112 12.30 -7.03 0.93
C VAL A 112 13.62 -7.32 1.66
N PRO A 113 13.64 -7.97 2.83
CA PRO A 113 14.91 -8.45 3.36
C PRO A 113 15.52 -9.35 2.27
N PRO A 114 16.75 -9.09 1.81
CA PRO A 114 17.35 -9.92 0.80
C PRO A 114 17.46 -11.33 1.38
N ASN A 115 16.81 -12.28 0.70
CA ASN A 115 16.83 -13.73 0.91
C ASN A 115 15.74 -14.33 1.80
N GLY A 116 15.04 -15.30 1.20
CA GLY A 116 14.48 -16.46 1.91
C GLY A 116 15.58 -17.34 2.50
N GLY A 117 16.31 -16.81 3.48
CA GLY A 117 17.08 -17.60 4.42
C GLY A 117 16.15 -18.13 5.52
N PRO A 118 16.35 -19.36 6.03
CA PRO A 118 15.51 -19.91 7.08
C PRO A 118 15.58 -18.99 8.31
N ALA A 119 14.42 -18.75 8.92
CA ALA A 119 14.32 -18.07 10.20
C ALA A 119 15.31 -18.74 11.17
N ALA A 120 16.18 -17.92 11.78
CA ALA A 120 17.08 -18.38 12.83
C ALA A 120 16.25 -19.19 13.85
N PRO A 121 16.68 -20.42 14.21
CA PRO A 121 15.92 -21.22 15.13
C PRO A 121 15.89 -20.50 16.49
N PHE A 122 14.68 -20.38 17.03
CA PHE A 122 14.49 -20.14 18.45
C PHE A 122 15.33 -21.16 19.23
N GLY A 123 16.30 -20.68 20.00
CA GLY A 123 17.03 -21.43 21.00
C GLY A 123 16.65 -20.90 22.37
N ASP A 124 15.58 -21.46 22.92
CA ASP A 124 15.24 -21.37 24.34
C ASP A 124 16.11 -22.34 25.15
N SER A 125 16.31 -21.99 26.43
CA SER A 125 16.72 -22.85 27.55
C SER A 125 18.19 -23.28 27.72
N GLY A 126 18.76 -22.83 28.85
CA GLY A 126 19.39 -23.74 29.83
C GLY A 126 20.91 -23.71 29.95
N GLY A 127 21.42 -23.12 31.04
CA GLY A 127 22.84 -23.21 31.41
C GLY A 127 23.13 -22.73 32.83
N VAL A 128 22.93 -23.61 33.80
CA VAL A 128 23.30 -23.47 35.22
C VAL A 128 24.80 -23.68 35.42
N GLY A 129 25.42 -22.88 36.31
CA GLY A 129 26.58 -23.27 37.11
C GLY A 129 27.72 -22.24 37.22
N PRO A 130 28.59 -22.32 38.26
CA PRO A 130 28.28 -22.56 39.66
C PRO A 130 28.91 -21.50 40.59
N SER A 131 28.43 -21.46 41.83
CA SER A 131 29.11 -20.86 42.99
C SER A 131 30.52 -21.40 43.14
N SER A 132 31.47 -20.54 43.54
CA SER A 132 32.72 -20.97 44.16
C SER A 132 33.13 -19.97 45.24
N VAL A 133 33.34 -20.56 46.41
CA VAL A 133 33.80 -19.97 47.66
C VAL A 133 35.31 -19.73 47.56
N GLY A 134 35.77 -18.63 48.14
CA GLY A 134 37.18 -18.29 48.35
C GLY A 134 37.28 -17.03 49.19
#